data_AF-A0A5S9MA99-F1
#
_entry.id   AF-A0A5S9MA99-F1
#
_cell.length_a   1.000
_cell.length_b   1.000
_cell.length_c   1.000
_cell.angle_alpha   90.00
_cell.angle_beta   90.00
_cell.angle_gamma   90.00
#
_symmetry.space_group_name_H-M   'P 1'
#
loop_
_entity.id
_entity.type
_entity.pdbx_description
1 polymer ?
#
loop_
_entity_poly.entity_id
_entity_poly.type
_entity_poly.pdbx_seq_one_letter_code
_entity_poly.pdbx_strand_id
1 'polypeptide(L)'
;MALNKQEILLDSGTNELEIVKFEIGANQFGINVMKVREIIQPVEVTVVPHSHQDVEGMISLRGEILPVINLFFFFNVESDQSEQEKYIVTEFNQRKFVFHTGTVSQIHRVSWEEIEKPTALNQGMDRHLTGIIIF
;
A
#
# COMPACT_ATOMS: atom_id res chain seq x y z
N MET A 1 24.26 -23.60 8.95
CA MET A 1 24.13 -23.63 7.48
C MET A 1 22.65 -23.80 7.18
N ALA A 2 21.91 -22.95 6.48
CA ALA A 2 22.07 -21.58 6.00
C ALA A 2 20.69 -20.91 6.17
N LEU A 3 20.65 -19.59 6.40
CA LEU A 3 19.41 -18.83 6.50
C LEU A 3 18.64 -18.93 5.17
N ASN A 4 17.36 -19.34 5.26
CA ASN A 4 16.45 -19.39 4.13
C ASN A 4 16.06 -17.96 3.74
N LYS A 5 16.85 -17.39 2.84
CA LYS A 5 16.58 -16.11 2.20
C LYS A 5 15.58 -16.41 1.10
N GLN A 6 14.29 -16.14 1.34
CA GLN A 6 13.34 -15.95 0.25
C GLN A 6 13.86 -14.75 -0.55
N GLU A 7 14.70 -15.05 -1.54
CA GLU A 7 15.17 -14.06 -2.49
C GLU A 7 13.94 -13.57 -3.23
N ILE A 8 13.65 -12.28 -3.07
CA ILE A 8 12.76 -11.53 -3.96
C ILE A 8 13.32 -11.76 -5.36
N LEU A 9 12.70 -12.66 -6.11
CA LEU A 9 13.15 -13.04 -7.45
C LEU A 9 12.73 -11.92 -8.39
N LEU A 10 13.69 -11.07 -8.77
CA LEU A 10 13.55 -10.11 -9.87
C LEU A 10 13.74 -10.80 -11.24
N ASP A 11 13.61 -12.13 -11.31
CA ASP A 11 13.84 -12.89 -12.53
C ASP A 11 12.67 -12.70 -13.51
N SER A 12 12.94 -12.00 -14.61
CA SER A 12 12.03 -11.88 -15.74
C SER A 12 11.79 -13.27 -16.34
N GLY A 13 10.62 -13.85 -16.11
CA GLY A 13 10.22 -15.14 -16.66
C GLY A 13 9.24 -15.95 -15.81
N THR A 14 9.06 -15.64 -14.52
CA THR A 14 7.96 -16.22 -13.74
C THR A 14 6.70 -15.42 -14.01
N ASN A 15 5.61 -16.07 -14.44
CA ASN A 15 4.31 -15.45 -14.67
C ASN A 15 3.64 -15.07 -13.32
N GLU A 16 4.37 -14.41 -12.42
CA GLU A 16 4.02 -14.17 -11.03
C GLU A 16 4.35 -12.72 -10.63
N LEU A 17 3.55 -12.19 -9.72
CA LEU A 17 3.60 -10.87 -9.12
C LEU A 17 3.80 -11.02 -7.62
N GLU A 18 4.72 -10.25 -7.05
CA GLU A 18 4.85 -10.14 -5.60
C GLU A 18 4.12 -8.90 -5.08
N ILE A 19 3.26 -9.10 -4.08
CA ILE A 19 2.48 -8.04 -3.44
C ILE A 19 2.71 -8.02 -1.94
N VAL A 20 2.73 -6.82 -1.36
CA VAL A 20 2.54 -6.61 0.07
C VAL A 20 1.04 -6.49 0.32
N LYS A 21 0.50 -7.36 1.18
CA LYS A 21 -0.91 -7.29 1.59
C LYS A 21 -1.07 -6.43 2.84
N PHE A 22 -2.05 -5.55 2.83
CA PHE A 22 -2.39 -4.69 3.96
C PHE A 22 -3.91 -4.55 4.13
N GLU A 23 -4.32 -4.07 5.30
CA GLU A 23 -5.73 -3.96 5.68
C GLU A 23 -6.16 -2.50 5.81
N ILE A 24 -7.41 -2.21 5.44
CA ILE A 24 -8.10 -0.95 5.75
C ILE A 24 -9.48 -1.32 6.30
N GLY A 25 -9.64 -1.20 7.62
CA GLY A 25 -10.79 -1.79 8.33
C GLY A 25 -10.86 -3.30 8.10
N ALA A 26 -12.02 -3.79 7.67
CA ALA A 26 -12.22 -5.21 7.37
C ALA A 26 -11.79 -5.63 5.94
N ASN A 27 -11.33 -4.68 5.12
CA ASN A 27 -11.00 -4.93 3.72
C ASN A 27 -9.51 -5.20 3.52
N GLN A 28 -9.19 -6.14 2.64
CA GLN A 28 -7.82 -6.49 2.27
C GLN A 28 -7.42 -5.90 0.93
N PHE A 29 -6.23 -5.35 0.88
CA PHE A 29 -5.63 -4.73 -0.30
C PHE A 29 -4.22 -5.27 -0.53
N GLY A 30 -3.74 -5.11 -1.76
CA GLY A 30 -2.41 -5.49 -2.16
C GLY A 30 -1.73 -4.38 -2.97
N ILE A 31 -0.45 -4.16 -2.72
CA ILE A 31 0.41 -3.29 -3.53
C ILE A 31 1.60 -4.10 -4.03
N ASN A 32 1.95 -3.93 -5.31
CA ASN A 32 3.15 -4.54 -5.88
C ASN A 32 4.39 -4.12 -5.07
N VAL A 33 5.20 -5.09 -4.64
CA VAL A 33 6.44 -4.87 -3.87
C VAL A 33 7.38 -3.89 -4.57
N MET A 34 7.40 -3.87 -5.91
CA MET A 34 8.22 -2.94 -6.72
C MET A 34 7.85 -1.47 -6.52
N LYS A 35 6.68 -1.18 -5.96
CA LYS A 35 6.21 0.17 -5.65
C LYS A 35 6.46 0.56 -4.20
N VAL A 36 6.87 -0.38 -3.36
CA VAL A 36 7.14 -0.17 -1.94
C VAL A 36 8.63 0.09 -1.73
N ARG A 37 8.95 1.18 -1.03
CA ARG A 37 10.32 1.53 -0.65
C ARG A 37 10.66 1.01 0.74
N GLU A 38 9.79 1.27 1.71
CA GLU A 38 9.90 0.77 3.07
C GLU A 38 8.53 0.84 3.77
N ILE A 39 8.38 0.07 4.85
CA ILE A 39 7.22 0.13 5.74
C ILE A 39 7.73 0.63 7.09
N ILE A 40 7.14 1.70 7.61
CA ILE A 40 7.52 2.33 8.86
C ILE A 40 6.32 2.44 9.80
N GLN A 41 6.60 2.72 11.07
CA GLN A 41 5.55 3.11 12.01
C GLN A 41 5.03 4.52 11.66
N PRO A 42 3.74 4.81 11.90
CA PRO A 42 3.23 6.17 11.82
C PRO A 42 4.10 7.13 12.65
N VAL A 43 4.36 8.31 12.09
CA VAL A 43 5.11 9.40 12.73
C VAL A 43 4.27 10.66 12.72
N GLU A 44 4.68 11.66 13.50
CA GLU A 44 3.95 12.94 13.56
C GLU A 44 3.79 13.58 12.17
N VAL A 45 2.54 13.88 11.81
CA VAL A 45 2.18 14.50 10.54
C VAL A 45 2.02 16.01 10.71
N THR A 46 2.69 16.77 9.85
CA THR A 46 2.47 18.21 9.73
C THR A 46 1.27 18.45 8.83
N VAL A 47 0.17 18.94 9.40
CA VAL A 47 -1.07 19.26 8.66
C VAL A 47 -0.82 20.39 7.67
N VAL A 48 -1.30 20.21 6.43
CA VAL A 48 -1.19 21.22 5.37
C VAL A 48 -2.56 21.91 5.18
N PRO A 49 -2.66 23.23 5.39
CA PRO A 49 -3.90 23.94 5.13
C PRO A 49 -4.35 23.84 3.67
N HIS A 50 -5.67 23.70 3.46
CA HIS A 50 -6.31 23.63 2.14
C HIS A 50 -5.83 22.46 1.27
N SER A 51 -5.27 21.39 1.87
CA SER A 51 -4.97 20.15 1.15
C SER A 51 -6.25 19.44 0.71
N HIS A 52 -6.10 18.49 -0.22
CA HIS A 52 -7.19 17.56 -0.52
C HIS A 52 -7.55 16.77 0.74
N GLN A 53 -8.83 16.45 0.93
CA GLN A 53 -9.35 15.78 2.13
C GLN A 53 -8.67 14.43 2.44
N ASP A 54 -8.21 13.72 1.41
CA ASP A 54 -7.52 12.43 1.58
C ASP A 54 -6.06 12.59 2.03
N VAL A 55 -5.52 13.82 2.04
CA VAL A 55 -4.15 14.12 2.46
C VAL A 55 -4.17 14.51 3.94
N GLU A 56 -3.64 13.63 4.78
CA GLU A 56 -3.48 13.86 6.22
C GLU A 56 -2.49 15.01 6.50
N GLY A 57 -1.47 15.12 5.65
CA GLY A 57 -0.46 16.17 5.71
C GLY A 57 0.86 15.70 5.12
N MET A 58 1.95 16.13 5.74
CA MET A 58 3.31 15.86 5.29
C MET A 58 4.15 15.29 6.43
N ILE A 59 5.07 14.38 6.11
CA ILE A 59 6.10 13.90 7.04
C ILE A 59 7.50 14.20 6.50
N SER A 60 8.47 14.31 7.40
CA SER A 60 9.89 14.33 7.04
C SER A 60 10.50 12.95 7.24
N LEU A 61 10.94 12.32 6.14
CA LEU A 61 11.62 11.02 6.17
C LEU A 61 13.02 11.19 5.60
N ARG A 62 14.04 11.07 6.46
CA ARG A 62 15.47 11.21 6.09
C ARG A 62 15.78 12.49 5.31
N GLY A 63 15.12 13.60 5.68
CA GLY A 63 15.29 14.92 5.06
C GLY A 63 14.44 15.17 3.81
N GLU A 64 13.62 14.19 3.40
CA GLU A 64 12.68 14.32 2.29
C GLU A 64 11.27 14.55 2.84
N ILE A 65 10.55 15.53 2.30
CA ILE A 65 9.17 15.82 2.71
C ILE A 65 8.21 15.04 1.83
N LEU A 66 7.43 14.15 2.45
CA LEU A 66 6.53 13.23 1.74
C LEU A 66 5.07 13.47 2.14
N PRO A 67 4.15 13.54 1.17
CA PRO A 67 2.72 13.59 1.46
C PRO A 67 2.22 12.26 2.02
N VAL A 68 1.40 12.34 3.06
CA VAL A 68 0.69 11.20 3.66
C VAL A 68 -0.75 11.19 3.16
N ILE A 69 -1.12 10.09 2.51
CA ILE A 69 -2.48 9.82 2.04
C ILE A 69 -3.15 8.89 3.06
N ASN A 70 -4.27 9.34 3.62
CA ASN A 70 -5.04 8.55 4.57
C ASN A 70 -5.96 7.58 3.82
N LEU A 71 -5.57 6.30 3.75
CA LEU A 71 -6.37 5.31 3.03
C LEU A 71 -7.66 4.93 3.78
N PHE A 72 -7.70 5.06 5.10
CA PHE A 72 -8.94 4.89 5.87
C PHE A 72 -9.98 5.91 5.44
N PHE A 73 -9.60 7.19 5.42
CA PHE A 73 -10.46 8.27 4.94
C PHE A 73 -10.85 8.07 3.47
N PHE A 74 -9.88 7.73 2.61
CA PHE A 74 -10.12 7.49 1.18
C PHE A 74 -11.17 6.40 0.93
N PHE A 75 -11.16 5.32 1.73
CA PHE A 75 -12.15 4.24 1.64
C PHE A 75 -13.38 4.44 2.54
N ASN A 76 -13.52 5.61 3.16
CA ASN A 76 -14.61 5.93 4.09
C ASN A 76 -14.73 4.92 5.25
N VAL A 77 -13.57 4.55 5.80
CA VAL A 77 -13.40 3.67 6.95
C VAL A 77 -12.81 4.48 8.09
N GLU A 78 -13.26 4.26 9.32
CA GLU A 78 -12.63 4.86 10.49
C GLU A 78 -11.36 4.09 10.85
N SER A 79 -10.27 4.84 11.06
CA SER A 79 -9.04 4.30 11.64
C SER A 79 -9.25 4.07 13.13
N ASP A 80 -8.76 2.93 13.63
CA ASP A 80 -8.80 2.61 15.06
C ASP A 80 -7.59 3.16 15.83
N GLN A 81 -6.67 3.83 15.12
CA GLN A 81 -5.43 4.40 15.64
C GLN A 81 -4.61 3.38 16.44
N SER A 82 -4.69 2.11 16.03
CA SER A 82 -4.02 1.01 16.71
C SER A 82 -2.52 0.97 16.41
N GLU A 83 -1.76 0.29 17.26
CA GLU A 83 -0.33 0.01 17.02
C GLU A 83 -0.09 -0.88 15.78
N GLN A 84 -1.15 -1.44 15.19
CA GLN A 84 -1.10 -2.22 13.96
C GLN A 84 -1.00 -1.34 12.72
N GLU A 85 -1.39 -0.06 12.80
CA GLU A 85 -1.31 0.88 11.69
C GLU A 85 0.13 1.10 11.24
N LYS A 86 0.32 1.28 9.94
CA LYS A 86 1.62 1.39 9.29
C LYS A 86 1.59 2.45 8.20
N TYR A 87 2.77 2.99 7.95
CA TYR A 87 3.04 3.85 6.81
C TYR A 87 3.80 3.05 5.76
N ILE A 88 3.19 2.88 4.59
CA ILE A 88 3.84 2.28 3.43
C ILE A 88 4.41 3.41 2.60
N VAL A 89 5.73 3.55 2.57
CA VAL A 89 6.42 4.51 1.72
C VAL A 89 6.46 3.93 0.32
N THR A 90 5.88 4.65 -0.64
CA THR A 90 5.69 4.19 -2.01
C THR A 90 6.34 5.10 -3.02
N GLU A 91 6.63 4.58 -4.21
CA GLU A 91 7.10 5.38 -5.33
C GLU A 91 6.46 4.95 -6.66
N PHE A 92 5.86 5.93 -7.34
CA PHE A 92 5.24 5.78 -8.65
C PHE A 92 5.65 6.95 -9.54
N ASN A 93 6.15 6.68 -10.75
CA ASN A 93 6.55 7.72 -11.71
C ASN A 93 7.47 8.80 -11.09
N GLN A 94 8.48 8.36 -10.33
CA GLN A 94 9.45 9.22 -9.62
C GLN A 94 8.83 10.14 -8.56
N ARG A 95 7.57 9.89 -8.16
CA ARG A 95 6.90 10.59 -7.07
C ARG A 95 6.73 9.66 -5.89
N LYS A 96 7.10 10.15 -4.72
CA LYS A 96 7.00 9.41 -3.46
C LYS A 96 5.79 9.87 -2.66
N PHE A 97 5.10 8.91 -2.08
CA PHE A 97 3.94 9.12 -1.24
C PHE A 97 3.99 8.15 -0.08
N VAL A 98 3.30 8.48 1.00
CA VAL A 98 3.12 7.57 2.13
C VAL A 98 1.65 7.20 2.20
N PHE A 99 1.37 5.91 2.21
CA PHE A 99 0.02 5.41 2.47
C PHE A 99 -0.11 5.08 3.94
N HIS A 100 -1.07 5.71 4.61
CA HIS A 100 -1.47 5.36 5.95
C HIS A 100 -2.45 4.18 5.87
N THR A 101 -2.04 3.03 6.40
CA THR A 101 -2.77 1.76 6.34
C THR A 101 -2.91 1.13 7.72
N GLY A 102 -3.75 0.10 7.83
CA GLY A 102 -3.77 -0.80 8.98
C GLY A 102 -2.62 -1.80 8.96
N THR A 103 -2.90 -3.01 9.44
CA THR A 103 -1.96 -4.12 9.49
C THR A 103 -1.33 -4.38 8.13
N VAL A 104 0.00 -4.47 8.10
CA VAL A 104 0.74 -4.92 6.91
C VAL A 104 1.26 -6.33 7.18
N SER A 105 0.94 -7.24 6.26
CA SER A 105 1.29 -8.66 6.35
C SER A 105 2.45 -9.01 5.42
N GLN A 106 2.80 -10.30 5.39
CA GLN A 106 3.89 -10.83 4.58
C GLN A 106 3.71 -10.59 3.07
N ILE A 107 4.80 -10.75 2.33
CA ILE A 107 4.78 -10.72 0.86
C ILE A 107 4.08 -11.98 0.34
N HIS A 108 3.12 -11.78 -0.56
CA HIS A 108 2.42 -12.84 -1.26
C HIS A 108 2.86 -12.87 -2.72
N ARG A 109 3.13 -14.07 -3.23
CA ARG A 109 3.39 -14.32 -4.65
C ARG A 109 2.10 -14.81 -5.30
N VAL A 110 1.71 -14.17 -6.38
CA VAL A 110 0.42 -14.38 -7.06
C VAL A 110 0.67 -14.55 -8.54
N SER A 111 0.14 -15.59 -9.16
CA SER A 111 0.23 -15.77 -10.61
C SER A 111 -0.57 -14.69 -11.33
N TRP A 112 -0.11 -14.22 -12.48
CA TRP A 112 -0.89 -13.28 -13.30
C TRP A 112 -2.25 -13.85 -13.72
N GLU A 113 -2.38 -15.17 -13.77
CA GLU A 113 -3.63 -15.87 -14.09
C GLU A 113 -4.67 -15.79 -12.96
N GLU A 114 -4.23 -15.53 -11.72
CA GLU A 114 -5.09 -15.36 -10.54
C GLU A 114 -5.59 -13.92 -10.38
N ILE A 115 -5.08 -12.99 -11.21
CA ILE A 115 -5.45 -11.58 -11.16
C ILE A 115 -6.58 -11.32 -12.16
N GLU A 116 -7.78 -11.12 -11.63
CA GLU A 116 -8.95 -10.74 -12.40
C GLU A 116 -9.03 -9.22 -12.58
N LYS A 117 -9.63 -8.77 -13.69
CA LYS A 117 -9.90 -7.35 -13.91
C LYS A 117 -11.05 -6.89 -12.99
N PRO A 118 -10.96 -5.70 -12.39
CA PRO A 118 -12.10 -5.14 -11.65
C PRO A 118 -13.33 -5.08 -12.55
N THR A 119 -14.43 -5.70 -12.10
CA THR A 119 -15.72 -5.69 -12.80
C THR A 119 -16.55 -4.48 -12.40
N ALA A 120 -17.50 -4.09 -13.26
CA ALA A 120 -18.39 -2.94 -13.08
C ALA A 120 -19.35 -3.02 -11.87
N LEU A 121 -19.24 -4.05 -11.03
CA LEU A 121 -19.91 -4.15 -9.73
C LEU A 121 -19.14 -3.41 -8.62
N ASN A 122 -17.86 -3.06 -8.84
CA ASN A 122 -17.04 -2.30 -7.89
C ASN A 122 -17.21 -0.77 -8.04
N GLN A 123 -18.40 -0.33 -8.47
CA GLN A 123 -18.71 1.04 -8.90
C GLN A 123 -18.22 2.09 -7.89
N GLY A 124 -17.17 2.82 -8.30
CA GLY A 124 -16.51 3.86 -7.50
C GLY A 124 -15.02 3.57 -7.28
N MET A 125 -14.65 2.31 -7.07
CA MET A 125 -13.26 1.88 -6.81
C MET A 125 -12.51 1.48 -8.08
N ASP A 126 -13.20 1.22 -9.19
CA ASP A 126 -12.63 0.78 -10.49
C ASP A 126 -11.47 1.65 -10.98
N ARG A 127 -11.48 2.95 -10.64
CA ARG A 127 -10.44 3.91 -11.06
C ARG A 127 -9.15 3.83 -10.25
N HIS A 128 -9.16 3.11 -9.13
CA HIS A 128 -8.06 3.03 -8.16
C HIS A 128 -7.52 1.61 -8.00
N LEU A 129 -8.22 0.60 -8.52
CA LEU A 129 -7.82 -0.81 -8.46
C LEU A 129 -7.21 -1.25 -9.80
N THR A 130 -6.09 -1.99 -9.71
CA THR A 130 -5.43 -2.57 -10.91
C THR A 130 -5.90 -4.00 -11.18
N GLY A 131 -6.33 -4.72 -10.16
CA GLY A 131 -6.73 -6.13 -10.24
C GLY A 131 -7.43 -6.58 -8.96
N ILE A 132 -8.10 -7.72 -9.04
CA ILE A 132 -8.72 -8.44 -7.92
C ILE A 132 -8.06 -9.82 -7.83
N ILE A 133 -7.76 -10.25 -6.61
CA ILE A 133 -7.16 -11.55 -6.33
C ILE A 133 -8.08 -12.25 -5.34
N ILE A 134 -8.45 -13.49 -5.64
CA ILE A 134 -9.27 -14.33 -4.76
C ILE A 134 -8.33 -15.35 -4.11
N PHE A 135 -8.18 -15.28 -2.79
CA PHE A 135 -7.42 -16.26 -1.99
C PHE A 135 -8.31 -17.37 -1.47
#